data_AF-A0A162QQC2-F1
#
_entry.id   AF-A0A162QQC2-F1
#
_cell.length_a   1.000
_cell.length_b   1.000
_cell.length_c   1.000
_cell.angle_alpha   90.00
_cell.angle_beta   90.00
_cell.angle_gamma   90.00
#
_symmetry.space_group_name_H-M   'P 1'
#
loop_
_entity.id
_entity.type
_entity.pdbx_description
1 polymer ?
#
loop_
_entity_poly.entity_id
_entity_poly.type
_entity_poly.pdbx_seq_one_letter_code
_entity_poly.pdbx_strand_id
1 'polypeptide(L)'
;MVQISRQSLNLWIKYSLDETVCYRNHLLKSASKFARSYLVTPHGWCYGSRFHSRYLCTAQRISEKRKIKMAGIVRAGPGAERVLQKLKKSIEDGNYYEAHQMYRTLYFRYMGQERYEPLLKLLYDGAMLLFQHQQHSSGADLAKLYVEVLQKAKLNVQKDIINNLADMMSKIPSSAPERQAFLMAALSWSQNENPESKKFEGHPQLHQMVANIYWRETNYHMARYHFIRSDDMDNLGSMLVEIQVDLGYPSEIDLFVTQAVLQILCISFANSLFDNYLERHPLLDNEPPFNYPLLNFTWMLLLAIRSTKLSAFAILCEYYQPSLKRDPSYKDYLDRIGQIYFGMPPPRGMSNQGMFGNLIQSLMGSLDGDSDSEDTTARSNLHASELD
;
A
#
# COMPACT_ATOMS: atom_id res chain seq x y z
N MET A 1 -17.42 -30.11 30.54
CA MET A 1 -16.36 -30.04 31.57
C MET A 1 -15.21 -30.93 31.11
N VAL A 2 -14.21 -30.37 30.43
CA VAL A 2 -12.95 -31.04 30.11
C VAL A 2 -11.86 -30.09 30.61
N GLN A 3 -11.29 -30.39 31.78
CA GLN A 3 -10.13 -29.67 32.29
C GLN A 3 -8.92 -30.06 31.43
N ILE A 4 -8.49 -29.17 30.55
CA ILE A 4 -7.10 -29.20 30.09
C ILE A 4 -6.27 -28.87 31.33
N SER A 5 -5.51 -29.84 31.83
CA SER A 5 -4.76 -29.67 33.07
C SER A 5 -3.70 -28.58 32.90
N ARG A 6 -3.40 -27.84 33.97
CA ARG A 6 -2.29 -26.86 34.01
C ARG A 6 -0.96 -27.46 33.52
N GLN A 7 -0.79 -28.78 33.61
CA GLN A 7 0.39 -29.47 33.08
C GLN A 7 0.45 -29.47 31.54
N SER A 8 -0.68 -29.62 30.85
CA SER A 8 -0.74 -29.60 29.38
C SER A 8 -0.43 -28.21 28.82
N LEU A 9 -0.91 -27.15 29.48
CA LEU A 9 -0.60 -25.76 29.11
C LEU A 9 0.89 -25.44 29.36
N ASN A 10 1.44 -25.86 30.50
CA ASN A 10 2.85 -25.66 30.84
C ASN A 10 3.80 -26.48 29.95
N LEU A 11 3.41 -27.69 29.51
CA LEU A 11 4.18 -28.47 28.54
C LEU A 11 4.22 -27.79 27.16
N TRP A 12 3.11 -27.18 26.74
CA TRP A 12 3.05 -26.44 25.47
C TRP A 12 3.87 -25.15 25.51
N ILE A 13 3.81 -24.40 26.62
CA ILE A 13 4.65 -23.21 26.86
C ILE A 13 6.14 -23.60 26.88
N LYS A 14 6.50 -24.73 27.51
CA LYS A 14 7.89 -25.20 27.57
C LYS A 14 8.43 -25.63 26.21
N TYR A 15 7.63 -26.30 25.38
CA TYR A 15 8.00 -26.65 23.99
C TYR A 15 8.15 -25.41 23.09
N SER A 16 7.33 -24.36 23.30
CA SER A 16 7.41 -23.11 22.52
C SER A 16 8.58 -22.20 22.94
N LEU A 17 8.96 -22.23 24.23
CA LEU A 17 10.14 -21.53 24.75
C LEU A 17 11.47 -22.13 24.25
N ASP A 18 11.54 -23.45 24.09
CA ASP A 18 12.74 -24.10 23.50
C ASP A 18 12.94 -23.73 22.02
N GLU A 19 11.85 -23.54 21.25
CA GLU A 19 11.93 -23.09 19.86
C GLU A 19 12.33 -21.60 19.74
N THR A 20 11.88 -20.74 20.66
CA THR A 20 12.28 -19.31 20.69
C THR A 20 13.72 -19.11 21.16
N VAL A 21 14.26 -19.95 22.05
CA VAL A 21 15.69 -19.96 22.39
C VAL A 21 16.54 -20.41 21.20
N CYS A 22 16.06 -21.38 20.42
CA CYS A 22 16.72 -21.80 19.17
C CYS A 22 16.72 -20.66 18.13
N TYR A 23 15.63 -19.89 18.05
CA TYR A 23 15.49 -18.72 17.17
C TYR A 23 16.41 -17.55 17.59
N ARG A 24 16.51 -17.24 18.89
CA ARG A 24 17.42 -16.20 19.42
C ARG A 24 18.89 -16.56 19.13
N ASN A 25 19.24 -17.84 19.25
CA ASN A 25 20.57 -18.34 18.91
C ASN A 25 20.85 -18.39 17.40
N HIS A 26 19.83 -18.61 16.56
CA HIS A 26 19.97 -18.57 15.11
C HIS A 26 20.10 -17.13 14.57
N LEU A 27 19.39 -16.17 15.17
CA LEU A 27 19.53 -14.74 14.88
C LEU A 27 20.89 -14.19 15.33
N LEU A 28 21.37 -14.58 16.52
CA LEU A 28 22.71 -14.21 17.00
C LEU A 28 23.84 -14.85 16.15
N LYS A 29 23.66 -16.10 15.69
CA LYS A 29 24.61 -16.74 14.76
C LYS A 29 24.61 -16.07 13.39
N SER A 30 23.44 -15.69 12.86
CA SER A 30 23.33 -14.95 11.59
C SER A 30 23.90 -13.53 11.70
N ALA A 31 23.69 -12.83 12.81
CA ALA A 31 24.28 -11.51 13.08
C ALA A 31 25.82 -11.60 13.19
N SER A 32 26.37 -12.65 13.81
CA SER A 32 27.83 -12.85 13.86
C SER A 32 28.44 -13.24 12.51
N LYS A 33 27.66 -13.89 11.62
CA LYS A 33 28.07 -14.22 10.24
C LYS A 33 28.06 -12.99 9.33
N PHE A 34 27.16 -12.03 9.58
CA PHE A 34 27.08 -10.77 8.85
C PHE A 34 28.12 -9.74 9.31
N ALA A 35 28.54 -9.78 10.58
CA ALA A 35 29.59 -8.91 11.13
C ALA A 35 31.02 -9.33 10.74
N ARG A 36 31.22 -10.47 10.06
CA ARG A 36 32.55 -10.95 9.60
C ARG A 36 32.83 -10.76 8.11
N SER A 37 31.91 -10.20 7.32
CA SER A 37 32.11 -10.01 5.87
C SER A 37 32.65 -8.63 5.46
N TYR A 38 32.94 -7.73 6.40
CA TYR A 38 33.55 -6.43 6.11
C TYR A 38 34.89 -6.26 6.84
N LEU A 39 35.89 -7.03 6.43
CA LEU A 39 37.30 -6.70 6.65
C LEU A 39 38.04 -6.85 5.32
N VAL A 40 38.45 -5.70 4.79
CA VAL A 40 39.32 -5.54 3.63
C VAL A 40 40.71 -6.11 3.96
N THR A 41 41.33 -6.84 3.03
CA THR A 41 42.76 -6.68 2.62
C THR A 41 43.14 -7.64 1.46
N PRO A 42 44.23 -7.34 0.72
CA PRO A 42 44.40 -7.69 -0.69
C PRO A 42 45.39 -8.84 -0.93
N HIS A 43 45.12 -9.68 -1.93
CA HIS A 43 46.08 -10.16 -2.93
C HIS A 43 45.40 -11.15 -3.90
N GLY A 44 45.89 -11.15 -5.14
CA GLY A 44 45.25 -11.80 -6.28
C GLY A 44 45.18 -13.33 -6.21
N TRP A 45 44.59 -13.91 -7.25
CA TRP A 45 45.24 -14.78 -8.24
C TRP A 45 44.20 -15.16 -9.30
N CYS A 46 44.62 -15.07 -10.57
CA CYS A 46 43.85 -15.36 -11.78
C CYS A 46 43.65 -16.86 -12.00
N TYR A 47 42.47 -17.29 -12.48
CA TYR A 47 42.30 -18.39 -13.44
C TYR A 47 40.92 -18.29 -14.12
N GLY A 48 40.85 -18.44 -15.45
CA GLY A 48 39.58 -18.69 -16.17
C GLY A 48 39.24 -17.84 -17.40
N SER A 49 40.23 -17.36 -18.14
CA SER A 49 40.07 -16.64 -19.41
C SER A 49 39.61 -17.55 -20.56
N ARG A 50 38.33 -17.51 -20.91
CA ARG A 50 37.82 -17.56 -22.32
C ARG A 50 36.30 -17.35 -22.47
N PHE A 51 35.49 -17.42 -21.41
CA PHE A 51 34.04 -17.15 -21.47
C PHE A 51 33.66 -15.68 -21.16
N HIS A 52 34.51 -14.93 -20.47
CA HIS A 52 34.22 -13.54 -20.04
C HIS A 52 34.40 -12.48 -21.13
N SER A 53 35.17 -12.75 -22.19
CA SER A 53 35.50 -11.73 -23.20
C SER A 53 34.32 -11.40 -24.14
N ARG A 54 33.45 -12.37 -24.46
CA ARG A 54 32.26 -12.10 -25.29
C ARG A 54 31.18 -11.30 -24.57
N TYR A 55 30.96 -11.56 -23.27
CA TYR A 55 29.97 -10.84 -22.47
C TYR A 55 30.42 -9.42 -22.10
N LEU A 56 31.70 -9.22 -21.80
CA LEU A 56 32.23 -7.87 -21.56
C LEU A 56 32.24 -7.02 -22.84
N CYS A 57 32.55 -7.62 -24.00
CA CYS A 57 32.53 -6.91 -25.28
C CYS A 57 31.10 -6.58 -25.76
N THR A 58 30.10 -7.43 -25.48
CA THR A 58 28.69 -7.10 -25.74
C THR A 58 28.13 -6.08 -24.74
N ALA A 59 28.48 -6.18 -23.45
CA ALA A 59 28.09 -5.19 -22.44
C ALA A 59 28.72 -3.80 -22.70
N GLN A 60 29.98 -3.75 -23.13
CA GLN A 60 30.64 -2.52 -23.57
C GLN A 60 30.00 -1.99 -24.85
N ARG A 61 29.71 -2.82 -25.86
CA ARG A 61 28.97 -2.37 -27.06
C ARG A 61 27.55 -1.87 -26.76
N ILE A 62 26.84 -2.45 -25.79
CA ILE A 62 25.51 -1.99 -25.35
C ILE A 62 25.64 -0.67 -24.57
N SER A 63 26.69 -0.51 -23.75
CA SER A 63 27.03 0.74 -23.06
C SER A 63 27.43 1.86 -24.03
N GLU A 64 28.28 1.57 -25.02
CA GLU A 64 28.67 2.49 -26.10
C GLU A 64 27.47 2.86 -26.96
N LYS A 65 26.63 1.90 -27.36
CA LYS A 65 25.39 2.17 -28.10
C LYS A 65 24.41 3.00 -27.28
N ARG A 66 24.33 2.82 -25.96
CA ARG A 66 23.56 3.69 -25.05
C ARG A 66 24.17 5.08 -24.94
N LYS A 67 25.50 5.23 -24.86
CA LYS A 67 26.19 6.54 -24.88
C LYS A 67 26.04 7.27 -26.21
N ILE A 68 26.09 6.58 -27.34
CA ILE A 68 25.87 7.15 -28.67
C ILE A 68 24.38 7.53 -28.85
N LYS A 69 23.44 6.73 -28.32
CA LYS A 69 22.02 7.10 -28.26
C LYS A 69 21.80 8.31 -27.35
N MET A 70 22.48 8.40 -26.21
CA MET A 70 22.45 9.56 -25.30
C MET A 70 23.06 10.83 -25.92
N ALA A 71 24.14 10.72 -26.71
CA ALA A 71 24.73 11.85 -27.43
C ALA A 71 23.82 12.37 -28.56
N GLY A 72 22.95 11.52 -29.12
CA GLY A 72 21.91 11.91 -30.07
C GLY A 72 20.62 12.45 -29.44
N ILE A 73 20.43 12.32 -28.12
CA ILE A 73 19.16 12.60 -27.41
C ILE A 73 19.02 14.07 -26.95
N VAL A 74 20.09 14.88 -26.99
CA VAL A 74 20.07 16.25 -26.45
C VAL A 74 19.63 17.31 -27.47
N ARG A 75 19.49 16.99 -28.75
CA ARG A 75 18.94 17.97 -29.72
C ARG A 75 17.41 17.92 -29.72
N ALA A 76 16.80 18.55 -28.71
CA ALA A 76 15.46 19.08 -28.87
C ALA A 76 15.46 19.94 -30.16
N GLY A 77 14.58 19.63 -31.12
CA GLY A 77 14.51 20.40 -32.36
C GLY A 77 14.34 21.90 -32.03
N PRO A 78 14.79 22.84 -32.89
CA PRO A 78 14.84 24.28 -32.58
C PRO A 78 13.54 24.88 -32.02
N GLY A 79 12.39 24.31 -32.39
CA GLY A 79 11.09 24.70 -31.86
C GLY A 79 10.81 24.27 -30.41
N ALA A 80 11.28 23.10 -29.95
CA ALA A 80 11.03 22.64 -28.59
C ALA A 80 11.82 23.45 -27.55
N GLU A 81 13.08 23.83 -27.88
CA GLU A 81 13.89 24.71 -27.03
C GLU A 81 13.27 26.10 -26.88
N ARG A 82 12.74 26.66 -27.97
CA ARG A 82 11.99 27.94 -27.93
C ARG A 82 10.74 27.87 -27.05
N VAL A 83 10.02 26.75 -27.06
CA VAL A 83 8.84 26.56 -26.20
C VAL A 83 9.28 26.44 -24.74
N LEU A 84 10.36 25.73 -24.43
CA LEU A 84 10.89 25.64 -23.06
C LEU A 84 11.34 27.00 -22.52
N GLN A 85 12.00 27.82 -23.34
CA GLN A 85 12.38 29.19 -22.95
C GLN A 85 11.17 30.07 -22.68
N LYS A 86 10.16 30.03 -23.56
CA LYS A 86 8.90 30.76 -23.34
C LYS A 86 8.16 30.28 -22.09
N LEU A 87 8.24 28.98 -21.79
CA LEU A 87 7.59 28.38 -20.64
C LEU A 87 8.23 28.89 -19.35
N LYS A 88 9.57 28.87 -19.27
CA LYS A 88 10.31 29.47 -18.15
C LYS A 88 9.93 30.93 -17.93
N LYS A 89 9.91 31.72 -19.00
CA LYS A 89 9.52 33.13 -18.95
C LYS A 89 8.07 33.30 -18.47
N SER A 90 7.14 32.48 -18.96
CA SER A 90 5.73 32.57 -18.56
C SER A 90 5.55 32.30 -17.07
N ILE A 91 6.35 31.39 -16.50
CA ILE A 91 6.35 31.14 -15.05
C ILE A 91 6.94 32.31 -14.27
N GLU A 92 8.08 32.87 -14.73
CA GLU A 92 8.72 34.05 -14.12
C GLU A 92 7.79 35.27 -14.13
N ASP A 93 7.04 35.45 -15.21
CA ASP A 93 6.09 36.55 -15.39
C ASP A 93 4.74 36.30 -14.66
N GLY A 94 4.55 35.15 -14.00
CA GLY A 94 3.31 34.78 -13.29
C GLY A 94 2.14 34.35 -14.19
N ASN A 95 2.39 34.12 -15.48
CA ASN A 95 1.43 33.68 -16.49
C ASN A 95 1.25 32.14 -16.44
N TYR A 96 0.69 31.64 -15.34
CA TYR A 96 0.62 30.19 -15.07
C TYR A 96 -0.34 29.44 -15.98
N TYR A 97 -1.43 30.07 -16.43
CA TYR A 97 -2.38 29.45 -17.35
C TYR A 97 -1.71 29.17 -18.71
N GLU A 98 -0.99 30.15 -19.24
CA GLU A 98 -0.21 30.04 -20.47
C GLU A 98 0.86 28.96 -20.32
N ALA A 99 1.58 28.94 -19.19
CA ALA A 99 2.56 27.91 -18.91
C ALA A 99 1.93 26.50 -18.90
N HIS A 100 0.76 26.34 -18.28
CA HIS A 100 0.01 25.08 -18.25
C HIS A 100 -0.40 24.61 -19.65
N GLN A 101 -0.95 25.50 -20.49
CA GLN A 101 -1.28 25.17 -21.88
C GLN A 101 -0.05 24.79 -22.72
N MET A 102 1.09 25.43 -22.44
CA MET A 102 2.36 25.08 -23.07
C MET A 102 2.86 23.69 -22.66
N TYR A 103 2.74 23.31 -21.38
CA TYR A 103 3.03 21.94 -20.93
C TYR A 103 2.15 20.92 -21.65
N ARG A 104 0.85 21.17 -21.77
CA ARG A 104 -0.09 20.31 -22.50
C ARG A 104 0.26 20.17 -23.98
N THR A 105 0.66 21.26 -24.62
CA THR A 105 1.12 21.24 -26.02
C THR A 105 2.38 20.40 -26.18
N LEU A 106 3.35 20.53 -25.27
CA LEU A 106 4.57 19.72 -25.25
C LEU A 106 4.27 18.24 -24.98
N TYR A 107 3.29 17.94 -24.13
CA TYR A 107 2.80 16.59 -23.88
C TYR A 107 2.38 15.88 -25.16
N PHE A 108 1.41 16.44 -25.91
CA PHE A 108 0.94 15.79 -27.15
C PHE A 108 2.06 15.63 -28.17
N ARG A 109 2.94 16.61 -28.27
CA ARG A 109 4.09 16.56 -29.18
C ARG A 109 5.07 15.45 -28.81
N TYR A 110 5.48 15.36 -27.55
CA TYR A 110 6.45 14.34 -27.11
C TYR A 110 5.82 12.95 -27.05
N MET A 111 4.54 12.85 -26.74
CA MET A 111 3.76 11.61 -26.85
C MET A 111 3.75 11.07 -28.28
N GLY A 112 3.44 11.92 -29.27
CA GLY A 112 3.46 11.54 -30.68
C GLY A 112 4.86 11.18 -31.22
N GLN A 113 5.93 11.63 -30.54
CA GLN A 113 7.32 11.29 -30.84
C GLN A 113 7.85 10.11 -30.03
N GLU A 114 7.02 9.51 -29.16
CA GLU A 114 7.40 8.44 -28.22
C GLU A 114 8.60 8.80 -27.33
N ARG A 115 8.79 10.09 -27.04
CA ARG A 115 9.87 10.60 -26.17
C ARG A 115 9.43 10.61 -24.70
N TYR A 116 9.15 9.44 -24.16
CA TYR A 116 8.54 9.28 -22.83
C TYR A 116 9.42 9.77 -21.67
N GLU A 117 10.71 9.42 -21.65
CA GLU A 117 11.59 9.76 -20.51
C GLU A 117 11.79 11.29 -20.34
N PRO A 118 12.12 12.06 -21.40
CA PRO A 118 12.15 13.52 -21.30
C PRO A 118 10.78 14.13 -20.94
N LEU A 119 9.69 13.51 -21.40
CA LEU A 119 8.34 13.98 -21.13
C LEU A 119 7.93 13.78 -19.67
N LEU A 120 8.24 12.62 -19.08
CA LEU A 120 7.98 12.34 -17.67
C LEU A 120 8.69 13.37 -16.79
N LYS A 121 9.97 13.65 -17.07
CA LYS A 121 10.72 14.69 -16.35
C LYS A 121 10.06 16.07 -16.50
N LEU A 122 9.71 16.45 -17.73
CA LEU A 122 9.05 17.73 -18.01
C LEU A 122 7.73 17.88 -17.24
N LEU A 123 6.89 16.84 -17.21
CA LEU A 123 5.60 16.85 -16.53
C LEU A 123 5.75 16.88 -15.01
N TYR A 124 6.67 16.09 -14.45
CA TYR A 124 6.92 16.10 -13.01
C TYR A 124 7.45 17.47 -12.56
N ASP A 125 8.51 17.97 -13.21
CA ASP A 125 9.10 19.28 -12.88
C ASP A 125 8.04 20.40 -13.02
N GLY A 126 7.19 20.32 -14.05
CA GLY A 126 6.10 21.26 -14.26
C GLY A 126 4.98 21.19 -13.24
N ALA A 127 4.52 19.99 -12.88
CA ALA A 127 3.51 19.79 -11.85
C ALA A 127 4.00 20.35 -10.50
N MET A 128 5.23 19.99 -10.10
CA MET A 128 5.83 20.46 -8.86
C MET A 128 5.98 21.98 -8.81
N LEU A 129 6.36 22.61 -9.93
CA LEU A 129 6.47 24.06 -10.02
C LEU A 129 5.11 24.76 -9.93
N LEU A 130 4.07 24.23 -10.58
CA LEU A 130 2.71 24.76 -10.46
C LEU A 130 2.19 24.62 -9.02
N PHE A 131 2.47 23.50 -8.35
CA PHE A 131 2.13 23.32 -6.94
C PHE A 131 2.84 24.34 -6.02
N GLN A 132 4.11 24.67 -6.29
CA GLN A 132 4.84 25.71 -5.54
C GLN A 132 4.17 27.09 -5.64
N HIS A 133 3.56 27.39 -6.79
CA HIS A 133 2.81 28.63 -7.03
C HIS A 133 1.30 28.51 -6.73
N GLN A 134 0.88 27.49 -5.96
CA GLN A 134 -0.51 27.26 -5.55
C GLN A 134 -1.50 27.04 -6.71
N GLN A 135 -0.99 26.71 -7.90
CA GLN A 135 -1.81 26.37 -9.07
C GLN A 135 -2.19 24.89 -9.05
N HIS A 136 -2.94 24.50 -8.02
CA HIS A 136 -3.19 23.09 -7.69
C HIS A 136 -3.90 22.31 -8.80
N SER A 137 -4.97 22.84 -9.39
CA SER A 137 -5.69 22.15 -10.47
C SER A 137 -4.83 21.96 -11.72
N SER A 138 -4.04 22.97 -12.12
CA SER A 138 -3.10 22.84 -13.24
C SER A 138 -1.98 21.85 -12.96
N GLY A 139 -1.44 21.85 -11.73
CA GLY A 139 -0.45 20.85 -11.30
C GLY A 139 -1.01 19.43 -11.28
N ALA A 140 -2.25 19.26 -10.81
CA ALA A 140 -2.94 17.97 -10.77
C ALA A 140 -3.26 17.44 -12.18
N ASP A 141 -3.63 18.31 -13.13
CA ASP A 141 -3.77 17.93 -14.54
C ASP A 141 -2.44 17.40 -15.12
N LEU A 142 -1.32 18.09 -14.89
CA LEU A 142 -0.01 17.60 -15.33
C LEU A 142 0.40 16.29 -14.66
N ALA A 143 0.08 16.12 -13.37
CA ALA A 143 0.31 14.87 -12.64
C ALA A 143 -0.52 13.71 -13.24
N LYS A 144 -1.77 13.97 -13.65
CA LYS A 144 -2.59 12.98 -14.36
C LYS A 144 -1.99 12.62 -15.72
N LEU A 145 -1.54 13.61 -16.50
CA LEU A 145 -0.83 13.37 -17.75
C LEU A 145 0.44 12.54 -17.54
N TYR A 146 1.17 12.75 -16.43
CA TYR A 146 2.33 11.92 -16.09
C TYR A 146 1.96 10.44 -15.99
N VAL A 147 0.85 10.11 -15.31
CA VAL A 147 0.35 8.73 -15.22
C VAL A 147 -0.07 8.17 -16.59
N GLU A 148 -0.71 8.97 -17.44
CA GLU A 148 -1.05 8.56 -18.81
C GLU A 148 0.20 8.20 -19.63
N VAL A 149 1.30 8.95 -19.47
CA VAL A 149 2.58 8.61 -20.10
C VAL A 149 3.10 7.27 -19.60
N LEU A 150 3.05 7.01 -18.28
CA LEU A 150 3.49 5.74 -17.70
C LEU A 150 2.72 4.55 -18.30
N GLN A 151 1.39 4.68 -18.41
CA GLN A 151 0.51 3.66 -18.98
C GLN A 151 0.79 3.45 -20.48
N LYS A 152 0.94 4.54 -21.25
CA LYS A 152 1.22 4.45 -22.68
C LYS A 152 2.58 3.82 -22.97
N ALA A 153 3.59 4.19 -22.18
CA ALA A 153 4.95 3.71 -22.30
C ALA A 153 5.15 2.30 -21.75
N LYS A 154 4.15 1.74 -21.03
CA LYS A 154 4.22 0.43 -20.35
C LYS A 154 5.48 0.31 -19.50
N LEU A 155 5.74 1.35 -18.70
CA LEU A 155 6.92 1.37 -17.84
C LEU A 155 6.66 0.51 -16.61
N ASN A 156 7.59 -0.41 -16.36
CA ASN A 156 7.61 -1.20 -15.13
C ASN A 156 7.66 -0.28 -13.90
N VAL A 157 7.05 -0.75 -12.82
CA VAL A 157 7.06 -0.04 -11.54
C VAL A 157 8.49 0.06 -11.02
N GLN A 158 8.94 1.29 -10.74
CA GLN A 158 10.25 1.60 -10.18
C GLN A 158 10.10 2.52 -8.97
N LYS A 159 11.02 2.39 -8.00
CA LYS A 159 11.02 3.18 -6.76
C LYS A 159 10.95 4.69 -7.03
N ASP A 160 11.72 5.19 -7.99
CA ASP A 160 11.75 6.63 -8.30
C ASP A 160 10.42 7.12 -8.87
N ILE A 161 9.73 6.29 -9.67
CA ILE A 161 8.39 6.63 -10.20
C ILE A 161 7.37 6.66 -9.06
N ILE A 162 7.43 5.69 -8.13
CA ILE A 162 6.56 5.68 -6.94
C ILE A 162 6.78 6.94 -6.09
N ASN A 163 8.04 7.32 -5.85
CA ASN A 163 8.36 8.54 -5.10
C ASN A 163 7.78 9.78 -5.80
N ASN A 164 7.93 9.90 -7.12
CA ASN A 164 7.37 11.01 -7.88
C ASN A 164 5.83 11.09 -7.77
N LEU A 165 5.15 9.93 -7.84
CA LEU A 165 3.69 9.87 -7.70
C LEU A 165 3.24 10.28 -6.29
N ALA A 166 3.94 9.81 -5.25
CA ALA A 166 3.67 10.18 -3.87
C ALA A 166 3.93 11.67 -3.60
N ASP A 167 5.03 12.21 -4.13
CA ASP A 167 5.36 13.63 -4.04
C ASP A 167 4.25 14.47 -4.66
N MET A 168 3.82 14.17 -5.88
CA MET A 168 2.73 14.87 -6.55
C MET A 168 1.41 14.74 -5.76
N MET A 169 1.06 13.54 -5.28
CA MET A 169 -0.13 13.32 -4.44
C MET A 169 -0.12 14.23 -3.20
N SER A 170 1.02 14.32 -2.52
CA SER A 170 1.17 15.13 -1.29
C SER A 170 1.02 16.64 -1.53
N LYS A 171 1.08 17.09 -2.78
CA LYS A 171 0.90 18.49 -3.18
C LYS A 171 -0.50 18.81 -3.71
N ILE A 172 -1.30 17.79 -4.00
CA ILE A 172 -2.71 17.98 -4.36
C ILE A 172 -3.51 18.17 -3.05
N PRO A 173 -4.27 19.26 -2.90
CA PRO A 173 -5.08 19.50 -1.69
C PRO A 173 -6.01 18.32 -1.39
N SER A 174 -6.21 18.01 -0.10
CA SER A 174 -7.06 16.89 0.33
C SER A 174 -8.53 17.06 -0.07
N SER A 175 -8.99 18.31 -0.20
CA SER A 175 -10.34 18.66 -0.65
C SER A 175 -10.51 18.65 -2.17
N ALA A 176 -9.44 18.47 -2.95
CA ALA A 176 -9.49 18.57 -4.41
C ALA A 176 -9.99 17.24 -5.02
N PRO A 177 -11.06 17.24 -5.84
CA PRO A 177 -11.59 16.03 -6.47
C PRO A 177 -10.56 15.35 -7.40
N GLU A 178 -9.64 16.12 -7.97
CA GLU A 178 -8.56 15.61 -8.82
C GLU A 178 -7.64 14.64 -8.07
N ARG A 179 -7.54 14.75 -6.74
CA ARG A 179 -6.67 13.92 -5.91
C ARG A 179 -7.05 12.45 -5.98
N GLN A 180 -8.34 12.14 -5.84
CA GLN A 180 -8.85 10.78 -5.91
C GLN A 180 -8.70 10.21 -7.32
N ALA A 181 -9.03 11.01 -8.35
CA ALA A 181 -8.87 10.61 -9.74
C ALA A 181 -7.41 10.29 -10.10
N PHE A 182 -6.46 11.13 -9.64
CA PHE A 182 -5.03 10.89 -9.79
C PHE A 182 -4.58 9.61 -9.10
N LEU A 183 -4.97 9.42 -7.82
CA LEU A 183 -4.61 8.24 -7.04
C LEU A 183 -5.12 6.95 -7.69
N MET A 184 -6.37 6.92 -8.13
CA MET A 184 -6.96 5.76 -8.81
C MET A 184 -6.23 5.44 -10.11
N ALA A 185 -5.86 6.45 -10.90
CA ALA A 185 -5.08 6.25 -12.11
C ALA A 185 -3.67 5.68 -11.80
N ALA A 186 -3.01 6.20 -10.76
CA ALA A 186 -1.69 5.75 -10.33
C ALA A 186 -1.71 4.30 -9.80
N LEU A 187 -2.69 3.95 -8.97
CA LEU A 187 -2.89 2.58 -8.48
C LEU A 187 -3.18 1.63 -9.63
N SER A 188 -4.09 2.02 -10.54
CA SER A 188 -4.42 1.23 -11.72
C SER A 188 -3.22 0.98 -12.62
N TRP A 189 -2.36 1.99 -12.83
CA TRP A 189 -1.11 1.79 -13.57
C TRP A 189 -0.21 0.79 -12.83
N SER A 190 -0.02 0.98 -11.52
CA SER A 190 0.90 0.17 -10.73
C SER A 190 0.53 -1.32 -10.67
N GLN A 191 -0.77 -1.64 -10.63
CA GLN A 191 -1.24 -3.03 -10.67
C GLN A 191 -1.14 -3.69 -12.05
N ASN A 192 -1.29 -2.90 -13.13
CA ASN A 192 -1.26 -3.43 -14.49
C ASN A 192 0.17 -3.79 -14.91
N GLU A 193 1.15 -2.99 -14.48
CA GLU A 193 2.57 -3.19 -14.82
C GLU A 193 3.32 -4.07 -13.78
N ASN A 194 2.65 -4.53 -12.71
CA ASN A 194 3.18 -5.51 -11.76
C ASN A 194 2.12 -6.56 -11.39
N PRO A 195 2.13 -7.75 -12.03
CA PRO A 195 1.14 -8.81 -11.79
C PRO A 195 1.03 -9.29 -10.34
N GLU A 196 2.13 -9.28 -9.58
CA GLU A 196 2.15 -9.70 -8.17
C GLU A 196 1.34 -8.75 -7.27
N SER A 197 1.19 -7.51 -7.72
CA SER A 197 0.48 -6.46 -6.99
C SER A 197 -1.04 -6.45 -7.24
N LYS A 198 -1.53 -7.26 -8.19
CA LYS A 198 -2.97 -7.33 -8.52
C LYS A 198 -3.85 -7.72 -7.33
N LYS A 199 -3.35 -8.56 -6.43
CA LYS A 199 -4.08 -8.97 -5.21
C LYS A 199 -4.24 -7.84 -4.18
N PHE A 200 -3.41 -6.79 -4.30
CA PHE A 200 -3.44 -5.62 -3.44
C PHE A 200 -4.14 -4.42 -4.09
N GLU A 201 -4.62 -4.56 -5.33
CA GLU A 201 -5.26 -3.48 -6.11
C GLU A 201 -4.32 -2.27 -6.36
N GLY A 202 -3.01 -2.53 -6.33
CA GLY A 202 -1.97 -1.52 -6.47
C GLY A 202 -0.64 -1.99 -5.90
N HIS A 203 0.46 -1.32 -6.24
CA HIS A 203 1.77 -1.70 -5.74
C HIS A 203 1.91 -1.43 -4.22
N PRO A 204 2.36 -2.39 -3.39
CA PRO A 204 2.43 -2.22 -1.92
C PRO A 204 3.22 -1.00 -1.46
N GLN A 205 4.34 -0.70 -2.13
CA GLN A 205 5.13 0.50 -1.82
C GLN A 205 4.39 1.81 -2.16
N LEU A 206 3.55 1.84 -3.20
CA LEU A 206 2.73 3.02 -3.48
C LEU A 206 1.64 3.18 -2.40
N HIS A 207 1.00 2.08 -2.02
CA HIS A 207 0.08 2.06 -0.86
C HIS A 207 0.75 2.58 0.41
N GLN A 208 1.98 2.14 0.71
CA GLN A 208 2.73 2.64 1.87
C GLN A 208 2.90 4.17 1.85
N MET A 209 3.33 4.74 0.73
CA MET A 209 3.54 6.18 0.65
C MET A 209 2.23 6.97 0.76
N VAL A 210 1.17 6.48 0.12
CA VAL A 210 -0.16 7.08 0.20
C VAL A 210 -0.73 7.00 1.62
N ALA A 211 -0.55 5.87 2.30
CA ALA A 211 -0.97 5.69 3.69
C ALA A 211 -0.31 6.71 4.63
N ASN A 212 1.01 6.90 4.48
CA ASN A 212 1.76 7.90 5.25
C ASN A 212 1.32 9.35 4.96
N ILE A 213 0.84 9.64 3.75
CA ILE A 213 0.26 10.95 3.44
C ILE A 213 -1.06 11.13 4.18
N TYR A 214 -1.98 10.18 4.08
CA TYR A 214 -3.27 10.26 4.78
C TYR A 214 -3.13 10.25 6.31
N TRP A 215 -2.16 9.51 6.85
CA TRP A 215 -1.92 9.49 8.29
C TRP A 215 -1.46 10.87 8.80
N ARG A 216 -0.53 11.53 8.10
CA ARG A 216 -0.12 12.91 8.43
C ARG A 216 -1.25 13.93 8.32
N GLU A 217 -2.26 13.64 7.50
CA GLU A 217 -3.47 14.43 7.35
C GLU A 217 -4.57 14.03 8.34
N THR A 218 -4.29 13.16 9.31
CA THR A 218 -5.24 12.59 10.28
C THR A 218 -6.43 11.87 9.65
N ASN A 219 -6.35 11.53 8.36
CA ASN A 219 -7.33 10.70 7.67
C ASN A 219 -7.02 9.22 7.92
N TYR A 220 -7.27 8.80 9.16
CA TYR A 220 -7.00 7.45 9.64
C TYR A 220 -7.72 6.36 8.84
N HIS A 221 -8.94 6.65 8.37
CA HIS A 221 -9.72 5.71 7.57
C HIS A 221 -8.99 5.35 6.27
N MET A 222 -8.59 6.37 5.50
CA MET A 222 -7.86 6.16 4.26
C MET A 222 -6.43 5.65 4.51
N ALA A 223 -5.76 6.13 5.56
CA ALA A 223 -4.44 5.64 5.93
C ALA A 223 -4.47 4.13 6.20
N ARG A 224 -5.41 3.66 7.02
CA ARG A 224 -5.62 2.24 7.34
C ARG A 224 -5.93 1.42 6.09
N TYR A 225 -6.80 1.91 5.20
CA TYR A 225 -7.12 1.26 3.92
C TYR A 225 -5.87 0.96 3.09
N HIS A 226 -4.96 1.93 3.00
CA HIS A 226 -3.73 1.79 2.23
C HIS A 226 -2.66 0.97 2.99
N PHE A 227 -2.49 1.15 4.30
CA PHE A 227 -1.49 0.41 5.07
C PHE A 227 -1.72 -1.11 5.03
N ILE A 228 -2.96 -1.59 5.11
CA ILE A 228 -3.28 -3.03 5.02
C ILE A 228 -2.84 -3.64 3.67
N ARG A 229 -2.80 -2.83 2.60
CA ARG A 229 -2.33 -3.21 1.27
C ARG A 229 -0.84 -2.96 1.04
N SER A 230 -0.15 -2.45 2.06
CA SER A 230 1.28 -2.19 2.03
C SER A 230 2.06 -3.27 2.77
N ASP A 231 3.39 -3.21 2.70
CA ASP A 231 4.28 -4.07 3.48
C ASP A 231 4.73 -3.41 4.81
N ASP A 232 4.19 -2.21 5.13
CA ASP A 232 4.62 -1.38 6.25
C ASP A 232 3.80 -1.63 7.52
N MET A 233 4.06 -2.77 8.15
CA MET A 233 3.39 -3.18 9.38
C MET A 233 3.84 -2.36 10.60
N ASP A 234 4.98 -1.67 10.51
CA ASP A 234 5.54 -0.87 11.61
C ASP A 234 4.79 0.45 11.76
N ASN A 235 4.62 1.18 10.66
CA ASN A 235 3.81 2.41 10.66
C ASN A 235 2.32 2.10 10.85
N LEU A 236 1.81 0.98 10.31
CA LEU A 236 0.44 0.54 10.62
C LEU A 236 0.26 0.28 12.11
N GLY A 237 1.17 -0.45 12.76
CA GLY A 237 1.12 -0.70 14.20
C GLY A 237 1.13 0.61 14.99
N SER A 238 2.01 1.55 14.62
CA SER A 238 2.11 2.87 15.25
C SER A 238 0.82 3.68 15.12
N MET A 239 0.27 3.75 13.91
CA MET A 239 -0.98 4.46 13.64
C MET A 239 -2.15 3.83 14.41
N LEU A 240 -2.22 2.49 14.50
CA LEU A 240 -3.27 1.83 15.29
C LEU A 240 -3.15 2.14 16.78
N VAL A 241 -1.94 2.20 17.33
CA VAL A 241 -1.71 2.63 18.73
C VAL A 241 -2.14 4.08 18.92
N GLU A 242 -1.75 4.98 18.01
CA GLU A 242 -2.16 6.39 18.04
C GLU A 242 -3.68 6.53 18.08
N ILE A 243 -4.40 5.90 17.15
CA ILE A 243 -5.87 5.96 17.11
C ILE A 243 -6.49 5.35 18.37
N GLN A 244 -5.99 4.20 18.83
CA GLN A 244 -6.53 3.55 20.02
C GLN A 244 -6.38 4.44 21.25
N VAL A 245 -5.20 5.02 21.45
CA VAL A 245 -4.88 5.80 22.65
C VAL A 245 -5.60 7.14 22.64
N ASP A 246 -5.65 7.81 21.49
CA ASP A 246 -6.17 9.18 21.39
C ASP A 246 -7.70 9.22 21.19
N LEU A 247 -8.27 8.23 20.49
CA LEU A 247 -9.66 8.24 20.04
C LEU A 247 -10.47 6.99 20.47
N GLY A 248 -9.81 5.90 20.84
CA GLY A 248 -10.46 4.61 21.11
C GLY A 248 -10.94 4.45 22.55
N TYR A 249 -11.93 3.56 22.75
CA TYR A 249 -12.30 3.18 24.11
C TYR A 249 -11.28 2.18 24.69
N PRO A 250 -10.99 2.23 26.01
CA PRO A 250 -10.09 1.25 26.64
C PRO A 250 -10.53 -0.21 26.46
N SER A 251 -11.84 -0.44 26.32
CA SER A 251 -12.42 -1.75 26.05
C SER A 251 -12.21 -2.26 24.63
N GLU A 252 -11.65 -1.46 23.72
CA GLU A 252 -11.47 -1.80 22.30
C GLU A 252 -10.00 -2.04 21.94
N ILE A 253 -9.10 -1.88 22.91
CA ILE A 253 -7.64 -2.03 22.77
C ILE A 253 -7.20 -3.27 21.99
N ASP A 254 -7.90 -4.39 22.18
CA ASP A 254 -7.65 -5.66 21.51
C ASP A 254 -8.35 -5.77 20.15
N LEU A 255 -9.46 -5.06 19.92
CA LEU A 255 -10.19 -5.06 18.65
C LEU A 255 -9.40 -4.40 17.52
N PHE A 256 -8.68 -3.31 17.79
CA PHE A 256 -7.92 -2.56 16.77
C PHE A 256 -6.90 -3.46 16.07
N VAL A 257 -6.04 -4.12 16.85
CA VAL A 257 -4.99 -5.00 16.30
C VAL A 257 -5.57 -6.29 15.76
N THR A 258 -6.54 -6.91 16.44
CA THR A 258 -7.14 -8.16 15.95
C THR A 258 -7.82 -7.96 14.62
N GLN A 259 -8.62 -6.89 14.46
CA GLN A 259 -9.29 -6.59 13.19
C GLN A 259 -8.26 -6.38 12.06
N ALA A 260 -7.21 -5.60 12.29
CA ALA A 260 -6.18 -5.34 11.29
C ALA A 260 -5.42 -6.62 10.90
N VAL A 261 -5.03 -7.45 11.88
CA VAL A 261 -4.39 -8.74 11.64
C VAL A 261 -5.28 -9.67 10.82
N LEU A 262 -6.56 -9.80 11.17
CA LEU A 262 -7.50 -10.65 10.43
C LEU A 262 -7.67 -10.18 8.98
N GLN A 263 -7.81 -8.86 8.76
CA GLN A 263 -7.92 -8.28 7.41
C GLN A 263 -6.66 -8.53 6.58
N ILE A 264 -5.47 -8.34 7.16
CA ILE A 264 -4.21 -8.62 6.45
C ILE A 264 -4.11 -10.10 6.13
N LEU A 265 -4.46 -11.00 7.05
CA LEU A 265 -4.44 -12.45 6.81
C LEU A 265 -5.36 -12.86 5.63
N CYS A 266 -6.41 -12.11 5.31
CA CYS A 266 -7.23 -12.34 4.12
C CYS A 266 -6.53 -11.98 2.78
N ILE A 267 -5.48 -11.16 2.82
CA ILE A 267 -4.78 -10.60 1.64
C ILE A 267 -3.36 -11.16 1.50
N SER A 268 -2.61 -11.15 2.60
CA SER A 268 -1.22 -11.52 2.74
C SER A 268 -0.96 -12.11 4.13
N PHE A 269 0.29 -12.16 4.58
CA PHE A 269 0.65 -12.72 5.89
C PHE A 269 1.14 -11.63 6.84
N ALA A 270 0.47 -11.49 7.99
CA ALA A 270 0.70 -10.43 8.98
C ALA A 270 1.77 -10.81 10.00
N ASN A 271 3.04 -10.87 9.60
CA ASN A 271 4.06 -11.46 10.46
C ASN A 271 4.53 -10.61 11.63
N SER A 272 4.46 -9.28 11.52
CA SER A 272 5.01 -8.35 12.51
C SER A 272 4.01 -7.34 13.07
N LEU A 273 2.81 -7.18 12.49
CA LEU A 273 1.86 -6.16 12.95
C LEU A 273 1.44 -6.38 14.42
N PHE A 274 1.14 -7.63 14.77
CA PHE A 274 0.70 -7.98 16.12
C PHE A 274 1.78 -7.62 17.14
N ASP A 275 3.02 -8.06 16.89
CA ASP A 275 4.16 -7.80 17.76
C ASP A 275 4.46 -6.29 17.85
N ASN A 276 4.50 -5.58 16.71
CA ASN A 276 4.73 -4.13 16.65
C ASN A 276 3.69 -3.32 17.43
N TYR A 277 2.42 -3.74 17.39
CA TYR A 277 1.35 -3.07 18.13
C TYR A 277 1.52 -3.29 19.63
N LEU A 278 1.76 -4.53 20.07
CA LEU A 278 1.98 -4.86 21.48
C LEU A 278 3.17 -4.07 22.05
N GLU A 279 4.30 -4.09 21.35
CA GLU A 279 5.55 -3.44 21.80
C GLU A 279 5.41 -1.92 21.99
N ARG A 280 4.52 -1.28 21.23
CA ARG A 280 4.32 0.19 21.26
C ARG A 280 3.15 0.62 22.13
N HIS A 281 2.24 -0.29 22.48
CA HIS A 281 1.02 0.08 23.17
C HIS A 281 1.29 0.32 24.68
N PRO A 282 1.00 1.50 25.24
CA PRO A 282 1.42 1.87 26.59
C PRO A 282 0.76 1.05 27.71
N LEU A 283 -0.39 0.43 27.43
CA LEU A 283 -1.19 -0.34 28.39
C LEU A 283 -1.07 -1.87 28.25
N LEU A 284 -0.30 -2.37 27.27
CA LEU A 284 -0.18 -3.81 27.03
C LEU A 284 1.17 -4.34 27.48
N ASP A 285 1.15 -5.55 28.02
CA ASP A 285 2.36 -6.34 28.23
C ASP A 285 2.75 -7.04 26.91
N ASN A 286 4.05 -7.25 26.71
CA ASN A 286 4.58 -7.86 25.49
C ASN A 286 4.58 -9.40 25.51
N GLU A 287 4.16 -10.03 26.60
CA GLU A 287 4.23 -11.48 26.77
C GLU A 287 2.86 -12.12 27.01
N PRO A 288 2.52 -13.20 26.30
CA PRO A 288 1.33 -13.99 26.57
C PRO A 288 1.50 -14.84 27.86
N PRO A 289 0.41 -15.21 28.56
CA PRO A 289 -0.98 -14.90 28.21
C PRO A 289 -1.36 -13.46 28.59
N PHE A 290 -2.04 -12.79 27.67
CA PHE A 290 -2.55 -11.43 27.88
C PHE A 290 -3.81 -11.45 28.76
N ASN A 291 -4.07 -10.33 29.44
CA ASN A 291 -5.33 -10.12 30.16
C ASN A 291 -6.55 -9.97 29.22
N TYR A 292 -6.31 -9.90 27.91
CA TYR A 292 -7.33 -9.76 26.88
C TYR A 292 -7.51 -11.10 26.14
N PRO A 293 -8.65 -11.79 26.30
CA PRO A 293 -8.92 -13.05 25.62
C PRO A 293 -8.78 -12.96 24.09
N LEU A 294 -9.15 -11.82 23.49
CA LEU A 294 -9.06 -11.65 22.04
C LEU A 294 -7.59 -11.54 21.55
N LEU A 295 -6.70 -10.90 22.31
CA LEU A 295 -5.26 -10.90 22.00
C LEU A 295 -4.68 -12.31 22.08
N ASN A 296 -5.08 -13.10 23.08
CA ASN A 296 -4.68 -14.51 23.18
C ASN A 296 -5.18 -15.31 21.98
N PHE A 297 -6.41 -15.06 21.53
CA PHE A 297 -6.93 -15.66 20.30
C PHE A 297 -6.05 -15.30 19.09
N THR A 298 -5.76 -14.01 18.88
CA THR A 298 -4.96 -13.55 17.73
C THR A 298 -3.56 -14.14 17.74
N TRP A 299 -2.90 -14.15 18.90
CA TRP A 299 -1.59 -14.79 19.07
C TRP A 299 -1.63 -16.28 18.70
N MET A 300 -2.59 -17.03 19.27
CA MET A 300 -2.73 -18.47 19.00
C MET A 300 -3.15 -18.76 17.56
N LEU A 301 -3.95 -17.89 16.93
CA LEU A 301 -4.30 -17.97 15.51
C LEU A 301 -3.05 -17.88 14.63
N LEU A 302 -2.18 -16.91 14.89
CA LEU A 302 -0.91 -16.77 14.15
C LEU A 302 -0.02 -18.01 14.30
N LEU A 303 0.03 -18.62 15.49
CA LEU A 303 0.73 -19.90 15.71
C LEU A 303 0.08 -21.08 14.98
N ALA A 304 -1.26 -21.16 14.98
CA ALA A 304 -2.01 -22.20 14.28
C ALA A 304 -1.78 -22.14 12.75
N ILE A 305 -1.73 -20.92 12.19
CA ILE A 305 -1.42 -20.68 10.77
C ILE A 305 0.01 -21.13 10.46
N ARG A 306 1.00 -20.71 11.25
CA ARG A 306 2.42 -21.11 11.06
C ARG A 306 2.62 -22.62 11.11
N SER A 307 1.88 -23.30 11.98
CA SER A 307 1.94 -24.75 12.13
C SER A 307 0.98 -25.51 11.19
N THR A 308 0.16 -24.82 10.40
CA THR A 308 -0.86 -25.38 9.49
C THR A 308 -1.83 -26.37 10.17
N LYS A 309 -2.10 -26.17 11.47
CA LYS A 309 -2.94 -27.07 12.28
C LYS A 309 -4.42 -26.67 12.23
N LEU A 310 -5.18 -27.23 11.30
CA LEU A 310 -6.62 -26.98 11.16
C LEU A 310 -7.42 -27.28 12.45
N SER A 311 -7.08 -28.36 13.16
CA SER A 311 -7.76 -28.70 14.43
C SER A 311 -7.57 -27.62 15.49
N ALA A 312 -6.37 -27.02 15.57
CA ALA A 312 -6.11 -25.91 16.48
C ALA A 312 -6.93 -24.68 16.09
N PHE A 313 -6.97 -24.33 14.81
CA PHE A 313 -7.80 -23.24 14.30
C PHE A 313 -9.28 -23.41 14.66
N ALA A 314 -9.86 -24.59 14.41
CA ALA A 314 -11.27 -24.87 14.70
C ALA A 314 -11.58 -24.74 16.21
N ILE A 315 -10.73 -25.31 17.07
CA ILE A 315 -10.88 -25.23 18.53
C ILE A 315 -10.77 -23.77 19.01
N LEU A 316 -9.84 -22.98 18.47
CA LEU A 316 -9.69 -21.57 18.81
C LEU A 316 -10.94 -20.78 18.45
N CYS A 317 -11.46 -20.96 17.23
CA CYS A 317 -12.67 -20.29 16.78
C CYS A 317 -13.89 -20.63 17.64
N GLU A 318 -14.02 -21.88 18.09
CA GLU A 318 -15.12 -22.31 18.98
C GLU A 318 -14.95 -21.76 20.40
N TYR A 319 -13.75 -21.89 20.98
CA TYR A 319 -13.49 -21.50 22.37
C TYR A 319 -13.61 -19.98 22.58
N TYR A 320 -13.10 -19.19 21.64
CA TYR A 320 -13.10 -17.72 21.73
C TYR A 320 -14.37 -17.06 21.14
N GLN A 321 -15.42 -17.83 20.84
CA GLN A 321 -16.70 -17.29 20.33
C GLN A 321 -17.21 -16.05 21.09
N PRO A 322 -17.20 -15.98 22.44
CA PRO A 322 -17.65 -14.79 23.17
C PRO A 322 -16.83 -13.53 22.84
N SER A 323 -15.53 -13.67 22.59
CA SER A 323 -14.65 -12.56 22.20
C SER A 323 -14.81 -12.21 20.73
N LEU A 324 -14.97 -13.22 19.86
CA LEU A 324 -15.13 -13.04 18.42
C LEU A 324 -16.45 -12.35 18.05
N LYS A 325 -17.51 -12.58 18.82
CA LYS A 325 -18.83 -11.95 18.59
C LYS A 325 -18.87 -10.45 18.88
N ARG A 326 -17.80 -9.86 19.43
CA ARG A 326 -17.69 -8.40 19.64
C ARG A 326 -17.63 -7.64 18.32
N ASP A 327 -17.12 -8.26 17.25
CA ASP A 327 -17.14 -7.72 15.90
C ASP A 327 -17.75 -8.76 14.93
N PRO A 328 -18.96 -8.53 14.39
CA PRO A 328 -19.60 -9.46 13.47
C PRO A 328 -18.78 -9.79 12.22
N SER A 329 -17.91 -8.88 11.76
CA SER A 329 -17.08 -9.06 10.56
C SER A 329 -16.00 -10.13 10.73
N TYR A 330 -15.62 -10.48 11.96
CA TYR A 330 -14.59 -11.47 12.23
C TYR A 330 -14.95 -12.85 11.71
N LYS A 331 -16.24 -13.19 11.66
CA LYS A 331 -16.69 -14.45 11.08
C LYS A 331 -16.28 -14.56 9.61
N ASP A 332 -16.52 -13.52 8.83
CA ASP A 332 -16.21 -13.51 7.39
C ASP A 332 -14.69 -13.55 7.15
N TYR A 333 -13.91 -12.85 7.98
CA TYR A 333 -12.45 -12.95 7.94
C TYR A 333 -11.95 -14.35 8.27
N LEU A 334 -12.48 -14.98 9.33
CA LEU A 334 -12.06 -16.30 9.76
C LEU A 334 -12.45 -17.39 8.76
N ASP A 335 -13.62 -17.28 8.13
CA ASP A 335 -14.02 -18.19 7.04
C ASP A 335 -13.03 -18.08 5.87
N ARG A 336 -12.60 -16.85 5.52
CA ARG A 336 -11.61 -16.63 4.48
C ARG A 336 -10.23 -17.15 4.86
N ILE A 337 -9.78 -16.91 6.08
CA ILE A 337 -8.51 -17.41 6.62
C ILE A 337 -8.52 -18.95 6.63
N GLY A 338 -9.64 -19.55 7.02
CA GLY A 338 -9.90 -21.00 6.95
C GLY A 338 -9.66 -21.58 5.56
N GLN A 339 -10.16 -20.90 4.53
CA GLN A 339 -9.94 -21.29 3.13
C GLN A 339 -8.48 -21.13 2.69
N ILE A 340 -7.85 -19.98 2.99
CA ILE A 340 -6.50 -19.65 2.52
C ILE A 340 -5.45 -20.56 3.16
N TYR A 341 -5.50 -20.72 4.48
CA TYR A 341 -4.40 -21.35 5.24
C TYR A 341 -4.66 -22.81 5.60
N PHE A 342 -5.91 -23.26 5.58
CA PHE A 342 -6.29 -24.61 6.02
C PHE A 342 -7.11 -25.40 4.98
N GLY A 343 -7.36 -24.82 3.80
CA GLY A 343 -8.04 -25.51 2.70
C GLY A 343 -9.51 -25.83 2.97
N MET A 344 -10.16 -25.09 3.87
CA MET A 344 -11.59 -25.26 4.13
C MET A 344 -12.42 -24.95 2.88
N PRO A 345 -13.52 -25.67 2.64
CA PRO A 345 -14.44 -25.34 1.56
C PRO A 345 -15.09 -23.98 1.80
N PRO A 346 -15.44 -23.22 0.75
CA PRO A 346 -16.20 -21.98 0.91
C PRO A 346 -17.56 -22.27 1.56
N PRO A 347 -18.09 -21.34 2.37
CA PRO A 347 -19.44 -21.45 2.93
C PRO A 347 -20.47 -21.69 1.82
N ARG A 348 -21.42 -22.61 2.06
CA ARG A 348 -22.45 -22.96 1.07
C ARG A 348 -23.28 -21.72 0.71
N GLY A 349 -23.25 -21.33 -0.57
CA GLY A 349 -24.04 -20.22 -1.12
C GLY A 349 -23.28 -18.93 -1.42
N MET A 350 -21.96 -18.84 -1.17
CA MET A 350 -21.16 -17.63 -1.39
C MET A 350 -20.01 -17.86 -2.38
N SER A 351 -19.91 -17.01 -3.41
CA SER A 351 -18.80 -17.00 -4.35
C SER A 351 -17.59 -16.26 -3.77
N ASN A 352 -16.39 -16.82 -3.97
CA ASN A 352 -15.12 -16.26 -3.46
C ASN A 352 -14.73 -14.89 -4.04
N GLN A 353 -15.44 -14.40 -5.05
CA GLN A 353 -15.15 -13.14 -5.74
C GLN A 353 -15.99 -11.94 -5.25
N GLY A 354 -17.11 -12.18 -4.53
CA GLY A 354 -18.04 -11.13 -4.14
C GLY A 354 -17.87 -10.59 -2.72
N MET A 355 -17.43 -11.41 -1.75
CA MET A 355 -17.42 -11.02 -0.33
C MET A 355 -16.31 -10.03 0.04
N PHE A 356 -15.07 -10.28 -0.40
CA PHE A 356 -13.95 -9.37 -0.09
C PHE A 356 -14.12 -8.03 -0.80
N GLY A 357 -14.57 -8.08 -2.06
CA GLY A 357 -15.00 -6.91 -2.82
C GLY A 357 -16.07 -6.14 -2.08
N ASN A 358 -17.17 -6.78 -1.65
CA ASN A 358 -18.27 -6.11 -0.95
C ASN A 358 -17.93 -5.65 0.49
N LEU A 359 -17.01 -6.31 1.20
CA LEU A 359 -16.61 -5.94 2.56
C LEU A 359 -15.59 -4.79 2.56
N ILE A 360 -14.71 -4.75 1.55
CA ILE A 360 -13.87 -3.57 1.26
C ILE A 360 -14.69 -2.45 0.65
N GLN A 361 -15.68 -2.78 -0.17
CA GLN A 361 -16.56 -1.81 -0.79
C GLN A 361 -17.63 -1.32 0.16
N SER A 362 -17.96 -1.99 1.27
CA SER A 362 -18.71 -1.38 2.38
C SER A 362 -17.84 -0.45 3.21
N LEU A 363 -16.54 -0.74 3.33
CA LEU A 363 -15.53 0.18 3.89
C LEU A 363 -15.34 1.42 2.99
N MET A 364 -15.61 1.29 1.68
CA MET A 364 -15.60 2.39 0.69
C MET A 364 -16.99 3.04 0.50
N GLY A 365 -18.09 2.31 0.69
CA GLY A 365 -19.47 2.75 0.45
C GLY A 365 -20.03 3.69 1.51
N SER A 366 -19.27 3.91 2.59
CA SER A 366 -19.48 5.03 3.51
C SER A 366 -18.97 6.38 2.96
N LEU A 367 -18.41 6.42 1.74
CA LEU A 367 -17.89 7.63 1.10
C LEU A 367 -18.91 8.33 0.17
N ASP A 368 -20.02 7.68 -0.19
CA ASP A 368 -21.07 8.25 -1.08
C ASP A 368 -22.36 8.57 -0.30
N GLY A 369 -22.26 9.30 0.81
CA GLY A 369 -23.42 9.68 1.63
C GLY A 369 -23.16 10.92 2.47
N ASP A 370 -23.27 12.08 1.84
CA ASP A 370 -23.97 13.28 2.34
C ASP A 370 -23.68 14.46 1.40
N SER A 371 -24.30 14.43 0.22
CA SER A 371 -24.63 15.65 -0.50
C SER A 371 -26.13 15.89 -0.33
N ASP A 372 -26.50 16.44 0.82
CA ASP A 372 -27.83 17.02 1.00
C ASP A 372 -28.00 18.14 -0.02
N SER A 373 -28.74 17.84 -1.09
CA SER A 373 -29.35 18.85 -1.94
C SER A 373 -30.81 18.92 -1.54
N GLU A 374 -31.10 19.95 -0.73
CA GLU A 374 -32.45 20.45 -0.51
C GLU A 374 -33.09 20.76 -1.87
N ASP A 375 -34.11 19.99 -2.26
CA ASP A 375 -34.98 20.35 -3.38
C ASP A 375 -36.37 20.75 -2.85
N THR A 376 -36.42 21.95 -2.29
CA THR A 376 -37.67 22.69 -2.13
C THR A 376 -38.05 23.32 -3.47
N THR A 377 -38.93 22.68 -4.24
CA THR A 377 -39.98 23.25 -5.12
C THR A 377 -40.66 22.04 -5.80
N ALA A 378 -41.95 21.76 -5.72
CA ALA A 378 -43.07 22.63 -6.05
C ALA A 378 -44.38 22.05 -5.48
N ARG A 379 -45.15 22.89 -4.79
CA ARG A 379 -46.60 22.79 -4.78
C ARG A 379 -47.11 23.36 -6.10
N SER A 380 -47.86 22.60 -6.89
CA SER A 380 -49.20 22.96 -7.34
C SER A 380 -49.70 22.05 -8.46
N ASN A 381 -50.97 21.66 -8.31
CA ASN A 381 -51.96 21.34 -9.33
C ASN A 381 -52.22 19.87 -9.71
N LEU A 382 -53.36 19.41 -9.17
CA LEU A 382 -54.50 18.83 -9.88
C LEU A 382 -54.33 17.44 -10.50
N HIS A 383 -54.94 16.44 -9.85
CA HIS A 383 -56.13 15.84 -10.47
C HIS A 383 -57.06 15.23 -9.41
N ALA A 384 -58.29 15.71 -9.42
CA ALA A 384 -59.45 15.02 -8.88
C ALA A 384 -59.99 14.04 -9.93
N SER A 385 -60.42 12.86 -9.47
CA SER A 385 -61.53 12.03 -9.99
C SER A 385 -61.45 10.67 -9.28
N GLU A 386 -62.32 10.44 -8.29
CA GLU A 386 -63.52 9.56 -8.38
C GLU A 386 -63.19 8.11 -7.96
N LEU A 387 -63.69 7.69 -6.79
CA LEU A 387 -64.84 6.78 -6.61
C LEU A 387 -64.46 5.30 -6.81
N ASP A 388 -64.10 4.61 -5.73
CA ASP A 388 -64.95 3.60 -5.05
C ASP A 388 -64.27 3.10 -3.76
#